data_AF-A0A6H0CXP5-F1
#
_entry.id   AF-A0A6H0CXP5-F1
#
_cell.length_a   1.000
_cell.length_b   1.000
_cell.length_c   1.000
_cell.angle_alpha   90.00
_cell.angle_beta   90.00
_cell.angle_gamma   90.00
#
_symmetry.space_group_name_H-M   'P 1'
#
loop_
_entity.id
_entity.type
_entity.pdbx_description
1 polymer ?
#
loop_
_entity_poly.entity_id
_entity_poly.type
_entity_poly.pdbx_seq_one_letter_code
_entity_poly.pdbx_strand_id
1 'polypeptide(L)' 'MSDSTVPTDLRARYFTRQGEGVQVVHNLRDTTAYRELGYEEMDEEAYHAGLPDSVDGPCTDHFADCQGG' A
#
# COMPACT_ATOMS: atom_id res chain seq x y z
N MET A 1 -23.98 20.73 14.50
CA MET A 1 -22.56 20.35 14.45
C MET A 1 -22.56 18.85 14.28
N SER A 2 -22.37 18.35 13.05
CA SER A 2 -22.24 16.91 12.83
C SER A 2 -20.88 16.52 13.36
N ASP A 3 -20.87 15.84 14.49
CA ASP A 3 -19.70 15.13 14.98
C ASP A 3 -19.45 13.98 13.99
N SER A 4 -18.75 14.29 12.90
CA SER A 4 -18.19 13.30 11.99
C SER A 4 -16.97 12.69 12.67
N THR A 5 -17.19 11.99 13.78
CA THR A 5 -16.22 11.01 14.25
C THR A 5 -16.18 9.95 13.16
N VAL A 6 -15.20 10.06 12.25
CA VAL A 6 -14.83 8.96 11.37
C VAL A 6 -14.68 7.76 12.30
N PRO A 7 -15.46 6.66 12.15
CA PRO A 7 -15.30 5.52 13.01
C PRO A 7 -13.82 5.14 12.98
N THR A 8 -13.15 5.23 14.12
CA THR A 8 -11.70 4.96 14.24
C THR A 8 -11.36 3.52 13.81
N ASP A 9 -12.40 2.69 13.61
CA ASP A 9 -12.42 1.34 13.08
C ASP A 9 -12.24 1.22 11.55
N LEU A 10 -12.31 2.31 10.77
CA LEU A 10 -12.13 2.27 9.31
C LEU A 10 -10.68 2.54 8.85
N ARG A 11 -9.71 2.43 9.77
CA ARG A 11 -8.31 2.74 9.48
C ARG A 11 -7.68 1.65 8.60
N ALA A 12 -6.96 2.08 7.56
CA ALA A 12 -6.10 1.19 6.79
C ALA A 12 -4.90 0.76 7.65
N ARG A 13 -4.54 -0.52 7.57
CA ARG A 13 -3.33 -1.08 8.17
C ARG A 13 -2.42 -1.59 7.07
N TYR A 14 -1.12 -1.38 7.23
CA TYR A 14 -0.11 -1.69 6.23
C TYR A 14 0.73 -2.84 6.77
N PHE A 15 0.89 -3.91 6.01
CA PHE A 15 1.64 -5.09 6.40
C PHE A 15 2.74 -5.38 5.39
N THR A 16 3.92 -5.71 5.89
CA THR A 16 5.08 -6.09 5.07
C THR A 16 5.64 -7.43 5.53
N ARG A 17 6.30 -8.13 4.60
CA ARG A 17 7.03 -9.37 4.86
C ARG A 17 8.22 -9.44 3.90
N GLN A 18 9.34 -9.96 4.39
CA GLN A 18 10.56 -10.02 3.57
C GLN A 18 10.32 -10.78 2.26
N GLY A 19 10.68 -10.16 1.14
CA GLY A 19 10.52 -10.74 -0.20
C GLY A 19 9.13 -10.57 -0.82
N GLU A 20 8.21 -9.90 -0.12
CA GLU A 20 6.86 -9.62 -0.60
C GLU A 20 6.57 -8.11 -0.68
N GLY A 21 5.55 -7.74 -1.45
CA GLY A 21 5.04 -6.38 -1.47
C GLY A 21 4.22 -6.02 -0.24
N VAL A 22 4.01 -4.73 -0.01
CA VAL A 22 3.17 -4.23 1.08
C VAL A 22 1.69 -4.53 0.80
N GLN A 23 0.98 -5.04 1.81
CA GLN A 23 -0.47 -5.24 1.78
C GLN A 23 -1.18 -4.17 2.59
N VAL A 24 -2.19 -3.53 2.00
CA VAL A 24 -3.04 -2.54 2.68
C VAL A 24 -4.39 -3.18 2.96
N VAL A 25 -4.77 -3.27 4.23
CA VAL A 25 -6.00 -3.91 4.69
C VAL A 25 -6.86 -2.91 5.42
N HIS A 26 -8.12 -2.77 5.00
CA HIS A 26 -9.08 -1.87 5.62
C HIS A 26 -9.96 -2.61 6.63
N ASN A 27 -10.35 -1.93 7.70
CA ASN A 27 -11.32 -2.41 8.70
C ASN A 27 -10.86 -3.69 9.43
N LEU A 28 -9.55 -3.95 9.47
CA LEU A 28 -8.99 -5.09 10.16
C LEU A 28 -8.86 -4.79 11.65
N ARG A 29 -9.65 -5.52 12.45
CA ARG A 29 -9.66 -5.40 13.91
C ARG A 29 -8.58 -6.22 14.59
N ASP A 30 -8.36 -7.44 14.10
CA ASP A 30 -7.43 -8.40 14.67
C ASP A 30 -6.26 -8.66 13.70
N THR A 31 -5.04 -8.40 14.16
CA THR A 31 -3.81 -8.58 13.39
C THR A 31 -3.09 -9.88 13.72
N THR A 32 -3.64 -10.71 14.59
CA THR A 32 -3.03 -11.97 15.05
C THR A 32 -2.68 -12.88 13.89
N ALA A 33 -3.60 -13.09 12.95
CA ALA A 33 -3.36 -13.93 11.78
C ALA A 33 -2.18 -13.43 10.93
N TYR A 34 -2.04 -12.11 10.75
CA TYR A 34 -0.92 -11.53 9.99
C TYR A 34 0.42 -11.75 10.73
N ARG A 35 0.43 -11.56 12.07
CA ARG A 35 1.62 -11.80 12.89
C ARG A 35 2.04 -13.28 12.90
N GLU A 36 1.08 -14.20 12.99
CA GLU A 36 1.33 -15.65 12.93
C GLU A 36 1.90 -16.09 11.57
N LEU A 37 1.53 -15.38 10.49
CA LEU A 37 2.07 -15.56 9.15
C LEU A 37 3.41 -14.83 8.93
N GLY A 38 3.96 -14.16 9.95
CA GLY A 38 5.24 -13.46 9.90
C GLY A 38 5.18 -12.11 9.19
N TYR A 39 4.01 -11.49 9.08
CA TYR A 39 3.90 -10.11 8.63
C TYR A 39 4.15 -9.13 9.76
N GLU A 40 4.83 -8.04 9.43
CA GLU A 40 5.08 -6.90 10.31
C GLU A 40 4.15 -5.76 9.92
N GLU A 41 3.55 -5.10 10.92
CA GLU A 41 2.72 -3.90 10.70
C GLU A 41 3.65 -2.71 10.52
N MET A 42 3.38 -1.90 9.50
CA MET A 42 4.13 -0.72 9.13
C MET A 42 3.24 0.52 9.25
N ASP A 43 3.85 1.66 9.59
CA ASP A 43 3.16 2.94 9.63
C ASP A 43 2.83 3.45 8.22
N GLU A 44 1.70 4.14 8.10
CA GLU A 44 1.26 4.75 6.84
C GLU A 44 2.31 5.69 6.23
N GLU A 45 2.99 6.48 7.06
CA GLU A 45 4.04 7.39 6.60
C GLU A 45 5.23 6.64 6.00
N ALA A 46 5.61 5.50 6.59
CA ALA A 46 6.68 4.66 6.08
C ALA A 46 6.28 3.99 4.75
N TYR A 47 5.01 3.60 4.60
CA TYR A 47 4.49 3.12 3.32
C TYR A 47 4.59 4.19 2.23
N HIS A 48 4.08 5.40 2.48
CA HIS A 48 4.10 6.48 1.49
C HIS A 48 5.52 6.94 1.15
N ALA A 49 6.42 6.98 2.13
CA ALA A 49 7.84 7.31 1.89
C ALA A 49 8.57 6.25 1.04
N GLY A 50 8.07 5.00 1.04
CA GLY A 50 8.61 3.91 0.23
C GLY A 50 8.01 3.84 -1.19
N LEU A 51 6.98 4.63 -1.49
CA LEU A 51 6.43 4.71 -2.84
C LEU A 51 7.43 5.45 -3.73
N PRO A 52 7.62 4.99 -4.98
CA PRO A 52 8.39 5.77 -5.94
C PRO A 52 7.74 7.15 -6.08
N ASP A 53 8.55 8.21 -6.08
CA ASP A 53 8.06 9.54 -6.39
C ASP A 53 7.39 9.49 -7.76
N SER A 54 6.07 9.73 -7.77
CA SER A 54 5.22 9.74 -8.97
C SER A 54 5.64 10.78 -10.04
N VAL A 55 6.77 11.47 -9.87
CA VAL A 55 7.38 12.38 -10.85
C VAL A 55 8.09 11.64 -11.97
N ASP A 56 8.47 10.38 -11.74
CA ASP A 56 8.79 9.45 -12.81
C ASP A 56 7.54 8.62 -13.07
N GLY A 57 6.65 9.20 -13.89
CA GLY A 57 5.50 8.49 -14.43
C GLY A 57 5.93 7.13 -14.99
N PRO A 58 5.01 6.16 -15.14
CA PRO A 58 5.36 4.91 -15.80
C PRO A 58 6.02 5.28 -17.11
N CYS A 59 7.28 4.87 -17.30
CA CYS A 59 7.83 4.66 -18.61
C CYS A 59 6.92 3.62 -19.25
N THR A 60 5.83 4.07 -19.85
CA THR A 60 5.12 3.38 -20.91
C THR A 60 6.03 3.36 -22.14
N ASP A 61 7.24 2.82 -21.99
CA ASP A 61 8.07 2.30 -23.09
C ASP A 61 7.58 0.88 -23.45
N HIS A 62 6.27 0.77 -23.56
CA HIS A 62 5.60 -0.28 -24.33
C HIS A 62 4.97 0.31 -25.58
N PHE A 63 5.65 1.26 -26.21
CA PHE A 63 5.60 1.38 -27.67
C PHE A 63 6.65 0.45 -28.27
N ALA A 64 6.41 -0.85 -28.09
CA ALA A 64 6.85 -1.82 -29.08
C ALA A 64 6.05 -1.53 -30.36
N ASP A 65 6.54 -0.60 -31.18
CA ASP A 65 6.36 -0.66 -32.62
C ASP A 65 7.47 0.15 -33.31
N CYS A 66 8.63 -0.49 -33.42
CA CYS A 66 9.50 -0.27 -34.56
C CYS A 66 8.76 -0.71 -35.84
N GLN A 67 7.91 0.14 -36.41
CA GLN A 67 7.44 0.10 -37.81
C GLN A 67 7.29 1.56 -38.25
N GLY A 68 7.92 2.09 -39.30
CA GLY A 68 8.30 1.51 -40.58
C GLY A 68 7.78 2.47 -41.66
N GLY A 69 8.63 2.93 -42.58
CA GLY A 69 8.25 3.75 -43.74
C GLY A 69 9.11 4.99 -43.95
#